data_AF-A0A353Z3H7-F1
#
_entry.id   AF-A0A353Z3H7-F1
#
_cell.length_a   1.000
_cell.length_b   1.000
_cell.length_c   1.000
_cell.angle_alpha   90.00
_cell.angle_beta   90.00
_cell.angle_gamma   90.00
#
_symmetry.space_group_name_H-M   'P 1'
#
loop_
_entity.id
_entity.type
_entity.pdbx_description
1 polymer ?
#
loop_
_entity_poly.entity_id
_entity_poly.type
_entity_poly.pdbx_seq_one_letter_code
_entity_poly.pdbx_strand_id
1 'polypeptide(L)'
;MKKYLLLLFVFCVSIILSGQEKPTYEKKTYVSPEGKLYLQHDLGIYLWLSTSDDSSAEKHLLQSEESKEYTNPMYLDTDGYNSVRSPSAVDPKTRKPVYPLRDIVFEIYSDEHAPVTKIDYGESKPFVFEGKTYVMSNTKVELKAKDDLSGTMGTFYSMDGGAYVKYSEPLVFSEEREYTLKYYSVDNVGNDEEVKEITYIYDKTAPTTKKAINTDGYNNIVSARSTIELSAEDKGVGVKKIVYKINDGNEYTYTQPLRAGNLSQGEHTVSYYAVDKVGNKENTKTYTFYVDKTAPTIIEEVIGKSFFANGREFSSGKAQLKLTAFDNKAGVKEIRYSINGGEYQLYTKPVFLTQSSGNLVIKTYAVDNVNNKSTSQTANEKTAIPYIDLSGPTLSNSFTGPKFTTRDTLFINSKTKLTLKARDLESGVNRIEYSINGGESKVYGTPITLEKNGVHTISYIGYDNVENTSSAAITVKVDNDGPIINHQFSTAAVGNTADGKQYPKYVMVFLAGTDNVVGLSSIKYSLNNGSPRSYSVPITGFATGAKLLKIIAADKLGNVTEQEVKFDISD
;
A
#
# COMPACT_ATOMS: atom_id res chain seq x y z
N MET A 1 1.96 17.95 87.53
CA MET A 1 2.09 17.24 86.24
C MET A 1 0.95 17.67 85.33
N LYS A 2 1.29 17.96 84.07
CA LYS A 2 0.45 18.28 82.90
C LYS A 2 -0.85 17.45 82.78
N LYS A 3 -1.92 18.03 82.23
CA LYS A 3 -2.33 17.81 80.81
C LYS A 3 -3.49 18.73 80.36
N TYR A 4 -3.33 19.27 79.15
CA TYR A 4 -4.21 20.12 78.36
C TYR A 4 -5.36 19.32 77.73
N LEU A 5 -6.53 19.94 77.49
CA LEU A 5 -7.41 19.66 76.33
C LEU A 5 -8.43 20.82 76.15
N LEU A 6 -8.10 21.82 75.34
CA LEU A 6 -8.56 22.07 73.97
C LEU A 6 -10.01 22.57 73.86
N LEU A 7 -10.12 23.90 73.82
CA LEU A 7 -11.26 24.71 73.39
C LEU A 7 -11.45 24.53 71.87
N LEU A 8 -12.65 24.20 71.40
CA LEU A 8 -13.03 24.38 69.99
C LEU A 8 -14.39 25.07 69.94
N PHE A 9 -14.36 26.39 69.81
CA PHE A 9 -15.54 27.22 69.58
C PHE A 9 -15.78 27.24 68.06
N VAL A 10 -16.78 26.47 67.59
CA VAL A 10 -17.21 26.50 66.19
C VAL A 10 -18.12 27.72 66.01
N PHE A 11 -17.53 28.82 65.53
CA PHE A 11 -18.29 29.98 65.06
C PHE A 11 -18.80 29.65 63.65
N CYS A 12 -20.06 29.20 63.55
CA CYS A 12 -20.75 29.07 62.28
C CYS A 12 -21.19 30.48 61.85
N VAL A 13 -20.32 31.19 61.12
CA VAL A 13 -20.73 32.39 60.36
C VAL A 13 -21.40 31.88 59.09
N SER A 14 -22.73 31.83 59.09
CA SER A 14 -23.51 31.78 57.87
C SER A 14 -23.36 33.12 57.16
N ILE A 15 -22.38 33.21 56.25
CA ILE A 15 -22.30 34.29 55.26
C ILE A 15 -23.44 34.04 54.28
N ILE A 16 -24.57 34.69 54.53
CA ILE A 16 -25.60 34.87 53.51
C ILE A 16 -24.97 35.80 52.47
N LEU A 17 -24.55 35.27 51.32
CA LEU A 17 -24.26 36.06 50.12
C LEU A 17 -25.60 36.64 49.63
N SER A 18 -26.10 37.67 50.30
CA SER A 18 -27.07 38.57 49.71
C SER A 18 -26.29 39.41 48.71
N GLY A 19 -26.52 39.20 47.42
CA GLY A 19 -26.02 40.11 46.39
C GLY A 19 -26.45 41.53 46.77
N GLN A 20 -25.48 42.42 46.94
CA GLN A 20 -25.75 43.75 47.48
C GLN A 20 -26.63 44.51 46.50
N GLU A 21 -27.76 45.04 46.99
CA GLU A 21 -28.65 45.89 46.19
C GLU A 21 -27.88 47.13 45.71
N LYS A 22 -28.27 47.64 44.54
CA LYS A 22 -27.71 48.85 43.96
C LYS A 22 -27.81 50.01 44.99
N PRO A 23 -26.70 50.68 45.35
CA PRO A 23 -26.74 51.84 46.22
C PRO A 23 -27.66 52.94 45.66
N THR A 24 -28.36 53.64 46.55
CA THR A 24 -29.13 54.85 46.21
C THR A 24 -28.20 56.05 46.18
N TYR A 25 -28.37 56.94 45.19
CA TYR A 25 -27.58 58.15 45.04
C TYR A 25 -28.39 59.38 45.43
N GLU A 26 -27.78 60.25 46.24
CA GLU A 26 -28.41 61.51 46.65
C GLU A 26 -28.59 62.43 45.44
N LYS A 27 -29.83 62.86 45.22
CA LYS A 27 -30.15 63.89 44.23
C LYS A 27 -29.65 65.24 44.74
N LYS A 28 -28.87 65.96 43.93
CA LYS A 28 -28.20 67.20 44.36
C LYS A 28 -27.94 68.17 43.21
N THR A 29 -27.43 69.34 43.55
CA THR A 29 -26.80 70.26 42.59
C THR A 29 -25.33 69.92 42.38
N TYR A 30 -24.81 70.25 41.20
CA TYR A 30 -23.40 70.07 40.85
C TYR A 30 -22.88 71.29 40.08
N VAL A 31 -21.71 71.81 40.44
CA VAL A 31 -21.02 72.86 39.67
C VAL A 31 -19.86 72.22 38.95
N SER A 32 -19.88 72.26 37.61
CA SER A 32 -18.80 71.67 36.80
C SER A 32 -17.49 72.47 36.92
N PRO A 33 -16.33 71.89 36.55
CA PRO A 33 -15.05 72.61 36.55
C PRO A 33 -15.05 73.89 35.72
N GLU A 34 -15.92 73.99 34.71
CA GLU A 34 -16.11 75.17 33.85
C GLU A 34 -17.06 76.21 34.48
N GLY A 35 -17.60 75.95 35.67
CA GLY A 35 -18.46 76.87 36.42
C GLY A 35 -19.97 76.77 36.08
N LYS A 36 -20.42 75.78 35.31
CA LYS A 36 -21.85 75.58 35.02
C LYS A 36 -22.56 74.93 36.21
N LEU A 37 -23.71 75.47 36.60
CA LEU A 37 -24.56 74.91 37.64
C LEU A 37 -25.57 73.93 37.05
N TYR A 38 -25.46 72.67 37.44
CA TYR A 38 -26.41 71.60 37.17
C TYR A 38 -27.27 71.33 38.39
N LEU A 39 -28.53 70.98 38.16
CA LEU A 39 -29.54 70.66 39.15
C LEU A 39 -30.20 69.35 38.72
N GLN A 40 -30.36 68.40 39.65
CA GLN A 40 -31.21 67.26 39.33
C GLN A 40 -32.67 67.70 39.14
N HIS A 41 -33.30 67.27 38.06
CA HIS A 41 -34.59 67.80 37.60
C HIS A 41 -35.72 67.82 38.64
N ASP A 42 -35.81 66.80 39.50
CA ASP A 42 -36.85 66.67 40.52
C ASP A 42 -36.62 67.56 41.75
N LEU A 43 -35.48 68.27 41.82
CA LEU A 43 -35.17 69.15 42.93
C LEU A 43 -35.83 70.52 42.76
N GLY A 44 -36.64 70.86 43.74
CA GLY A 44 -37.18 72.19 43.90
C GLY A 44 -36.10 73.22 44.24
N ILE A 45 -36.14 74.38 43.58
CA ILE A 45 -35.26 75.52 43.82
C ILE A 45 -35.95 76.65 44.58
N TYR A 46 -35.18 77.33 45.41
CA TYR A 46 -35.62 78.49 46.20
C TYR A 46 -34.75 79.68 45.82
N LEU A 47 -35.38 80.80 45.45
CA LEU A 47 -34.67 82.01 45.10
C LEU A 47 -34.58 82.94 46.31
N TRP A 48 -33.37 83.13 46.82
CA TRP A 48 -33.11 84.02 47.95
C TRP A 48 -32.44 85.30 47.47
N LEU A 49 -32.99 86.44 47.87
CA LEU A 49 -32.38 87.74 47.64
C LEU A 49 -31.56 88.14 48.86
N SER A 50 -30.30 88.51 48.63
CA SER A 50 -29.40 89.11 49.62
C SER A 50 -28.80 90.38 49.03
N THR A 51 -28.48 91.34 49.88
CA THR A 51 -27.75 92.56 49.50
C THR A 51 -26.24 92.45 49.75
N SER A 52 -25.77 91.30 50.22
CA SER A 52 -24.37 90.97 50.49
C SER A 52 -24.03 89.54 50.04
N ASP A 53 -22.80 89.32 49.59
CA ASP A 53 -22.25 88.00 49.24
C ASP A 53 -21.79 87.21 50.48
N ASP A 54 -21.80 87.82 51.66
CA ASP A 54 -21.55 87.15 52.93
C ASP A 54 -22.60 86.05 53.17
N SER A 55 -22.12 84.82 53.39
CA SER A 55 -22.97 83.66 53.68
C SER A 55 -23.95 83.85 54.85
N SER A 56 -23.62 84.74 55.80
CA SER A 56 -24.38 85.09 56.99
C SER A 56 -25.31 86.29 56.82
N ALA A 57 -25.29 86.96 55.67
CA ALA A 57 -26.16 88.08 55.39
C ALA A 57 -27.64 87.69 55.46
N GLU A 58 -28.49 88.68 55.77
CA GLU A 58 -29.94 88.50 55.72
C GLU A 58 -30.39 88.09 54.31
N LYS A 59 -31.16 87.01 54.24
CA LYS A 59 -31.69 86.46 52.99
C LYS A 59 -33.21 86.51 53.06
N HIS A 60 -33.82 87.12 52.05
CA HIS A 60 -35.27 87.12 51.88
C HIS A 60 -35.66 86.12 50.81
N LEU A 61 -36.53 85.17 51.16
CA LEU A 61 -37.09 84.24 50.18
C LEU A 61 -38.02 85.01 49.24
N LEU A 62 -37.77 84.94 47.94
CA LEU A 62 -38.63 85.59 46.96
C LEU A 62 -39.96 84.84 46.81
N GLN A 63 -41.03 85.60 46.65
CA GLN A 63 -42.40 85.10 46.45
C GLN A 63 -43.04 85.89 45.32
N SER A 64 -43.57 85.22 44.29
CA SER A 64 -44.35 85.88 43.23
C SER A 64 -45.69 86.35 43.77
N GLU A 65 -46.18 87.52 43.37
CA GLU A 65 -47.54 87.94 43.73
C GLU A 65 -48.60 87.24 42.87
N GLU A 66 -48.30 87.01 41.60
CA GLU A 66 -49.22 86.44 40.59
C GLU A 66 -49.24 84.90 40.60
N SER A 67 -48.09 84.26 40.86
CA SER A 67 -47.89 82.81 40.75
C SER A 67 -47.43 82.17 42.08
N LYS A 68 -48.03 82.60 43.19
CA LYS A 68 -47.64 82.21 44.56
C LYS A 68 -47.52 80.71 44.77
N GLU A 69 -48.44 79.93 44.19
CA GLU A 69 -48.52 78.48 44.36
C GLU A 69 -47.35 77.70 43.71
N TYR A 70 -46.62 78.31 42.76
CA TYR A 70 -45.52 77.66 42.02
C TYR A 70 -44.12 78.20 42.38
N THR A 71 -44.01 79.13 43.33
CA THR A 71 -42.73 79.84 43.57
C THR A 71 -41.79 79.13 44.56
N ASN A 72 -42.32 78.38 45.53
CA ASN A 72 -41.53 77.85 46.64
C ASN A 72 -42.01 76.44 47.09
N PRO A 73 -41.27 75.36 46.75
CA PRO A 73 -40.17 75.35 45.78
C PRO A 73 -40.67 75.64 44.36
N MET A 74 -39.82 76.29 43.55
CA MET A 74 -39.99 76.40 42.10
C MET A 74 -39.35 75.18 41.42
N TYR A 75 -39.96 74.66 40.36
CA TYR A 75 -39.42 73.56 39.55
C TYR A 75 -39.11 74.08 38.14
N LEU A 76 -38.05 73.54 37.53
CA LEU A 76 -37.72 73.84 36.14
C LEU A 76 -38.57 72.95 35.23
N ASP A 77 -39.18 73.53 34.20
CA ASP A 77 -40.10 72.85 33.30
C ASP A 77 -39.42 72.17 32.11
N THR A 78 -38.13 72.44 31.91
CA THR A 78 -37.35 71.91 30.78
C THR A 78 -36.06 71.26 31.26
N ASP A 79 -35.71 70.14 30.64
CA ASP A 79 -34.38 69.53 30.76
C ASP A 79 -33.32 70.37 30.03
N GLY A 80 -32.10 70.36 30.51
CA GLY A 80 -31.00 71.18 30.01
C GLY A 80 -31.12 72.66 30.40
N TYR A 81 -30.88 73.55 29.43
CA TYR A 81 -30.67 74.97 29.70
C TYR A 81 -31.93 75.69 30.20
N ASN A 82 -31.85 76.21 31.41
CA ASN A 82 -32.80 77.13 32.03
C ASN A 82 -32.09 78.42 32.46
N SER A 83 -32.86 79.47 32.75
CA SER A 83 -32.26 80.72 33.26
C SER A 83 -33.21 81.53 34.11
N VAL A 84 -32.69 82.16 35.16
CA VAL A 84 -33.33 83.30 35.84
C VAL A 84 -32.77 84.59 35.22
N ARG A 85 -33.61 85.61 34.98
CA ARG A 85 -33.17 86.83 34.28
C ARG A 85 -33.61 88.10 34.99
N SER A 86 -32.73 89.08 35.01
CA SER A 86 -33.08 90.47 35.30
C SER A 86 -33.00 91.29 34.01
N PRO A 87 -34.04 92.05 33.65
CA PRO A 87 -33.98 92.96 32.51
C PRO A 87 -32.86 93.99 32.71
N SER A 88 -32.06 94.21 31.66
CA SER A 88 -31.03 95.27 31.58
C SER A 88 -29.91 95.21 32.64
N ALA A 89 -28.70 94.87 32.20
CA ALA A 89 -27.50 94.91 33.00
C ALA A 89 -27.17 96.35 33.43
N VAL A 90 -26.88 96.52 34.72
CA VAL A 90 -26.41 97.77 35.31
C VAL A 90 -24.93 97.65 35.61
N ASP A 91 -24.13 98.62 35.18
CA ASP A 91 -22.70 98.64 35.47
C ASP A 91 -22.49 98.84 36.98
N PRO A 92 -21.78 97.93 37.68
CA PRO A 92 -21.64 97.98 39.14
C PRO A 92 -20.95 99.24 39.68
N LYS A 93 -20.13 99.92 38.86
CA LYS A 93 -19.39 101.14 39.26
C LYS A 93 -20.24 102.39 39.06
N THR A 94 -20.91 102.50 37.91
CA THR A 94 -21.65 103.72 37.53
C THR A 94 -23.12 103.69 37.94
N ARG A 95 -23.66 102.51 38.27
CA ARG A 95 -25.08 102.28 38.58
C ARG A 95 -26.03 102.70 37.45
N LYS A 96 -25.53 102.73 36.21
CA LYS A 96 -26.31 103.07 35.01
C LYS A 96 -26.51 101.83 34.12
N PRO A 97 -27.60 101.76 33.33
CA PRO A 97 -27.82 100.69 32.36
C PRO A 97 -26.70 100.64 31.31
N VAL A 98 -26.28 99.42 30.96
CA VAL A 98 -25.33 99.16 29.87
C VAL A 98 -26.07 99.18 28.54
N TYR A 99 -25.56 99.94 27.56
CA TYR A 99 -26.10 99.99 26.19
C TYR A 99 -25.17 99.29 25.19
N PRO A 100 -25.70 98.52 24.22
CA PRO A 100 -27.12 98.16 24.06
C PRO A 100 -27.63 97.33 25.25
N LEU A 101 -28.92 97.47 25.57
CA LEU A 101 -29.53 96.77 26.70
C LEU A 101 -29.33 95.26 26.51
N ARG A 102 -28.88 94.60 27.58
CA ARG A 102 -28.67 93.15 27.65
C ARG A 102 -29.14 92.65 29.00
N ASP A 103 -29.73 91.47 29.07
CA ASP A 103 -30.17 90.89 30.34
C ASP A 103 -28.99 90.46 31.21
N ILE A 104 -29.20 90.44 32.53
CA ILE A 104 -28.39 89.62 33.43
C ILE A 104 -29.02 88.24 33.42
N VAL A 105 -28.25 87.23 33.01
CA VAL A 105 -28.71 85.85 32.89
C VAL A 105 -28.00 85.03 33.96
N PHE A 106 -28.76 84.21 34.69
CA PHE A 106 -28.25 83.23 35.62
C PHE A 106 -28.58 81.85 35.06
N GLU A 107 -27.61 81.22 34.41
CA GLU A 107 -27.77 79.92 33.77
C GLU A 107 -27.88 78.79 34.80
N ILE A 108 -28.87 77.94 34.65
CA ILE A 108 -29.09 76.73 35.45
C ILE A 108 -29.39 75.60 34.48
N TYR A 109 -28.72 74.46 34.61
CA TYR A 109 -28.94 73.32 33.73
C TYR A 109 -29.67 72.23 34.53
N SER A 110 -30.93 71.98 34.19
CA SER A 110 -31.69 70.86 34.74
C SER A 110 -31.21 69.57 34.09
N ASP A 111 -31.03 68.49 34.85
CA ASP A 111 -30.61 67.20 34.32
C ASP A 111 -31.52 66.09 34.88
N GLU A 112 -32.34 65.52 34.00
CA GLU A 112 -33.27 64.42 34.29
C GLU A 112 -32.73 63.06 33.82
N HIS A 113 -31.70 63.05 32.96
CA HIS A 113 -31.28 61.85 32.25
C HIS A 113 -30.12 61.16 32.96
N ALA A 114 -30.26 59.87 33.23
CA ALA A 114 -29.11 59.07 33.64
C ALA A 114 -28.10 58.94 32.48
N PRO A 115 -26.82 58.67 32.77
CA PRO A 115 -25.84 58.35 31.74
C PRO A 115 -26.27 57.14 30.89
N VAL A 116 -25.59 56.88 29.77
CA VAL A 116 -25.76 55.65 29.00
C VAL A 116 -24.44 54.91 28.86
N THR A 117 -24.39 53.70 29.41
CA THR A 117 -23.21 52.83 29.36
C THR A 117 -23.30 51.84 28.20
N LYS A 118 -22.25 51.79 27.39
CA LYS A 118 -22.02 50.80 26.31
C LYS A 118 -20.79 49.95 26.63
N ILE A 119 -20.81 48.69 26.17
CA ILE A 119 -19.65 47.80 26.24
C ILE A 119 -18.83 47.90 24.96
N ASP A 120 -17.52 47.95 25.12
CA ASP A 120 -16.54 47.84 24.05
C ASP A 120 -15.64 46.62 24.31
N TYR A 121 -15.39 45.83 23.28
CA TYR A 121 -14.56 44.62 23.32
C TYR A 121 -13.20 44.81 22.62
N GLY A 122 -12.91 46.03 22.14
CA GLY A 122 -11.70 46.33 21.37
C GLY A 122 -11.63 45.51 20.08
N GLU A 123 -10.54 44.77 19.89
CA GLU A 123 -10.33 43.91 18.71
C GLU A 123 -11.04 42.56 18.82
N SER A 124 -11.42 42.15 20.02
CA SER A 124 -12.11 40.87 20.25
C SER A 124 -13.51 40.92 19.66
N LYS A 125 -13.94 39.80 19.09
CA LYS A 125 -15.26 39.64 18.47
C LYS A 125 -16.03 38.55 19.22
N PRO A 126 -16.78 38.91 20.29
CA PRO A 126 -17.58 37.94 21.01
C PRO A 126 -18.60 37.27 20.10
N PHE A 127 -18.90 36.00 20.39
CA PHE A 127 -19.94 35.26 19.70
C PHE A 127 -21.18 35.22 20.60
N VAL A 128 -22.34 35.69 20.10
CA VAL A 128 -23.58 35.68 20.88
C VAL A 128 -24.46 34.53 20.40
N PHE A 129 -24.87 33.67 21.34
CA PHE A 129 -25.75 32.54 21.06
C PHE A 129 -26.66 32.26 22.25
N GLU A 130 -27.97 32.09 21.98
CA GLU A 130 -29.00 31.83 23.00
C GLU A 130 -28.96 32.80 24.20
N GLY A 131 -28.71 34.08 23.95
CA GLY A 131 -28.66 35.12 24.99
C GLY A 131 -27.36 35.15 25.81
N LYS A 132 -26.39 34.28 25.53
CA LYS A 132 -25.07 34.27 26.18
C LYS A 132 -24.00 34.85 25.26
N THR A 133 -23.03 35.54 25.85
CA THR A 133 -21.90 36.15 25.13
C THR A 133 -20.63 35.35 25.36
N TYR A 134 -20.13 34.69 24.33
CA TYR A 134 -18.93 33.88 24.40
C TYR A 134 -17.71 34.71 24.04
N VAL A 135 -16.66 34.60 24.85
CA VAL A 135 -15.46 35.43 24.76
C VAL A 135 -14.19 34.58 24.87
N MET A 136 -13.17 34.95 24.09
CA MET A 136 -11.89 34.24 24.05
C MET A 136 -10.89 34.77 25.10
N SER A 137 -9.78 34.05 25.28
CA SER A 137 -8.74 34.27 26.30
C SER A 137 -8.22 35.70 26.49
N ASN A 138 -8.16 36.50 25.42
CA ASN A 138 -7.61 37.86 25.44
C ASN A 138 -8.68 38.97 25.44
N THR A 139 -9.96 38.61 25.62
CA THR A 139 -11.05 39.59 25.57
C THR A 139 -10.99 40.51 26.77
N LYS A 140 -10.98 41.82 26.51
CA LYS A 140 -11.12 42.88 27.51
C LYS A 140 -12.51 43.48 27.38
N VAL A 141 -13.23 43.59 28.49
CA VAL A 141 -14.56 44.22 28.54
C VAL A 141 -14.40 45.63 29.08
N GLU A 142 -14.61 46.63 28.22
CA GLU A 142 -14.55 48.04 28.58
C GLU A 142 -15.96 48.62 28.73
N LEU A 143 -16.21 49.32 29.84
CA LEU A 143 -17.46 50.04 30.06
C LEU A 143 -17.27 51.51 29.75
N LYS A 144 -18.01 52.02 28.76
CA LYS A 144 -17.95 53.41 28.30
C LYS A 144 -19.29 54.09 28.56
N ALA A 145 -19.32 54.93 29.58
CA ALA A 145 -20.47 55.74 29.93
C ALA A 145 -20.38 57.12 29.29
N LYS A 146 -21.52 57.64 28.85
CA LYS A 146 -21.66 59.00 28.36
C LYS A 146 -22.90 59.62 28.97
N ASP A 147 -22.72 60.81 29.52
CA ASP A 147 -23.79 61.68 29.93
C ASP A 147 -23.70 62.99 29.14
N ASP A 148 -24.84 63.55 28.73
CA ASP A 148 -24.88 64.72 27.83
C ASP A 148 -24.95 66.07 28.58
N LEU A 149 -25.20 66.06 29.91
CA LEU A 149 -25.36 67.26 30.73
C LEU A 149 -24.39 67.28 31.91
N SER A 150 -24.78 66.79 33.09
CA SER A 150 -23.98 66.93 34.30
C SER A 150 -22.70 66.09 34.30
N GLY A 151 -22.53 65.21 33.32
CA GLY A 151 -21.36 64.36 33.15
C GLY A 151 -21.41 63.14 34.07
N THR A 152 -20.62 62.11 33.75
CA THR A 152 -20.63 60.86 34.52
C THR A 152 -19.78 60.97 35.80
N MET A 153 -20.39 60.77 36.97
CA MET A 153 -19.67 60.64 38.25
C MET A 153 -18.89 59.33 38.33
N GLY A 154 -19.48 58.24 37.82
CA GLY A 154 -18.79 56.97 37.71
C GLY A 154 -19.62 55.84 37.12
N THR A 155 -18.92 54.87 36.55
CA THR A 155 -19.47 53.56 36.16
C THR A 155 -19.16 52.56 37.26
N PHE A 156 -20.13 51.71 37.59
CA PHE A 156 -20.01 50.69 38.63
C PHE A 156 -20.39 49.32 38.06
N TYR A 157 -19.75 48.27 38.55
CA TYR A 157 -20.04 46.91 38.12
C TYR A 157 -19.99 45.91 39.28
N SER A 158 -20.69 44.80 39.12
CA SER A 158 -20.67 43.64 40.00
C SER A 158 -20.43 42.39 39.15
N MET A 159 -19.53 41.53 39.61
CA MET A 159 -19.22 40.24 38.98
C MET A 159 -19.77 39.11 39.84
N ASP A 160 -20.55 38.21 39.23
CA ASP A 160 -21.10 37.00 39.85
C ASP A 160 -21.89 37.25 41.15
N GLY A 161 -22.60 38.38 41.22
CA GLY A 161 -23.39 38.76 42.39
C GLY A 161 -22.57 39.34 43.55
N GLY A 162 -21.30 39.69 43.33
CA GLY A 162 -20.49 40.43 44.30
C GLY A 162 -20.99 41.86 44.55
N ALA A 163 -20.33 42.58 45.44
CA ALA A 163 -20.61 44.01 45.68
C ALA A 163 -20.31 44.85 44.44
N TYR A 164 -21.06 45.94 44.24
CA TYR A 164 -20.75 46.91 43.19
C TYR A 164 -19.45 47.65 43.52
N VAL A 165 -18.53 47.66 42.56
CA VAL A 165 -17.26 48.36 42.64
C VAL A 165 -17.14 49.37 41.49
N LYS A 166 -16.43 50.47 41.71
CA LYS A 166 -16.21 51.48 40.67
C LYS A 166 -15.33 50.89 39.56
N TYR A 167 -15.78 51.02 38.31
CA TYR A 167 -15.02 50.62 37.14
C TYR A 167 -13.88 51.61 36.89
N SER A 168 -12.66 51.10 36.77
CA SER A 168 -11.45 51.90 36.51
C SER A 168 -10.53 51.30 35.44
N GLU A 169 -10.60 49.98 35.21
CA GLU A 169 -9.75 49.24 34.28
C GLU A 169 -10.59 48.18 33.54
N PRO A 170 -10.20 47.79 32.31
CA PRO A 170 -10.92 46.78 31.54
C PRO A 170 -11.03 45.45 32.30
N LEU A 171 -12.22 44.84 32.26
CA LEU A 171 -12.47 43.57 32.94
C LEU A 171 -11.87 42.43 32.12
N VAL A 172 -11.23 41.49 32.81
CA VAL A 172 -10.61 40.29 32.23
C VAL A 172 -11.12 39.04 32.94
N PHE A 173 -11.16 37.93 32.22
CA PHE A 173 -11.57 36.62 32.74
C PHE A 173 -10.33 35.72 32.90
N SER A 174 -10.34 34.83 33.89
CA SER A 174 -9.19 33.97 34.22
C SER A 174 -9.48 32.48 34.01
N GLU A 175 -10.68 32.03 34.37
CA GLU A 175 -11.05 30.62 34.38
C GLU A 175 -12.24 30.34 33.47
N GLU A 176 -12.20 29.22 32.76
CA GLU A 176 -13.29 28.81 31.87
C GLU A 176 -14.53 28.47 32.66
N ARG A 177 -15.48 29.40 32.64
CA ARG A 177 -16.79 29.26 33.26
C ARG A 177 -17.72 30.34 32.74
N GLU A 178 -18.95 30.25 33.24
CA GLU A 178 -19.92 31.32 33.14
C GLU A 178 -19.59 32.44 34.14
N TYR A 179 -19.70 33.69 33.68
CA TYR A 179 -19.59 34.91 34.46
C TYR A 179 -20.85 35.76 34.26
N THR A 180 -21.37 36.36 35.33
CA THR A 180 -22.49 37.31 35.24
C THR A 180 -21.99 38.70 35.58
N LEU A 181 -22.00 39.60 34.60
CA LEU A 181 -21.64 41.01 34.76
C LEU A 181 -22.91 41.84 34.91
N LYS A 182 -23.03 42.54 36.04
CA LYS A 182 -24.00 43.62 36.25
C LYS A 182 -23.29 44.96 36.22
N TYR A 183 -23.86 45.97 35.57
CA TYR A 183 -23.26 47.30 35.52
C TYR A 183 -24.29 48.41 35.35
N TYR A 184 -23.94 49.60 35.83
CA TYR A 184 -24.70 50.83 35.66
C TYR A 184 -23.75 52.03 35.80
N SER A 185 -24.19 53.22 35.41
CA SER A 185 -23.46 54.47 35.66
C SER A 185 -24.37 55.48 36.33
N VAL A 186 -23.74 56.46 36.95
CA VAL A 186 -24.40 57.56 37.66
C VAL A 186 -23.73 58.88 37.29
N ASP A 187 -24.53 59.91 37.10
CA ASP A 187 -24.07 61.27 36.78
C ASP A 187 -23.68 62.07 38.03
N ASN A 188 -23.32 63.35 37.88
CA ASN A 188 -22.91 64.18 39.00
C ASN A 188 -24.07 64.78 39.83
N VAL A 189 -25.31 64.76 39.32
CA VAL A 189 -26.50 65.26 40.04
C VAL A 189 -27.30 64.13 40.72
N GLY A 190 -26.93 62.88 40.49
CA GLY A 190 -27.49 61.68 41.12
C GLY A 190 -28.47 60.88 40.26
N ASN A 191 -28.56 61.08 38.94
CA ASN A 191 -29.30 60.19 38.05
C ASN A 191 -28.47 58.95 37.70
N ASP A 192 -29.11 57.80 37.79
CA ASP A 192 -28.46 56.49 37.73
C ASP A 192 -29.18 55.53 36.78
N GLU A 193 -28.40 54.83 35.95
CA GLU A 193 -28.94 53.88 34.96
C GLU A 193 -29.62 52.68 35.62
N GLU A 194 -30.67 52.13 35.00
CA GLU A 194 -31.10 50.77 35.34
C GLU A 194 -29.94 49.77 35.22
N VAL A 195 -29.91 48.79 36.12
CA VAL A 195 -28.84 47.79 36.12
C VAL A 195 -28.94 46.94 34.86
N LYS A 196 -27.90 46.97 34.04
CA LYS A 196 -27.73 46.09 32.88
C LYS A 196 -27.05 44.80 33.32
N GLU A 197 -27.45 43.69 32.74
CA GLU A 197 -26.92 42.35 33.04
C GLU A 197 -26.51 41.65 31.74
N ILE A 198 -25.31 41.06 31.75
CA ILE A 198 -24.79 40.24 30.65
C ILE A 198 -24.13 38.98 31.22
N THR A 199 -24.50 37.83 30.65
CA THR A 199 -23.84 36.55 30.91
C THR A 199 -22.73 36.31 29.89
N TYR A 200 -21.51 36.14 30.39
CA TYR A 200 -20.35 35.73 29.60
C TYR A 200 -20.04 34.26 29.79
N ILE A 201 -19.69 33.57 28.71
CA ILE A 201 -19.05 32.26 28.76
C ILE A 201 -17.61 32.44 28.28
N TYR A 202 -16.67 32.30 29.20
CA TYR A 202 -15.25 32.41 28.87
C TYR A 202 -14.71 31.08 28.38
N ASP A 203 -14.24 31.07 27.13
CA ASP A 203 -13.67 29.90 26.47
C ASP A 203 -12.22 30.21 26.07
N LYS A 204 -11.25 29.51 26.67
CA LYS A 204 -9.81 29.61 26.35
C LYS A 204 -9.29 28.34 25.68
N THR A 205 -10.15 27.35 25.42
CA THR A 205 -9.77 26.03 24.93
C THR A 205 -9.95 25.99 23.44
N ALA A 206 -8.86 25.77 22.72
CA ALA A 206 -8.94 25.57 21.30
C ALA A 206 -9.58 24.20 20.95
N PRO A 207 -10.23 24.08 19.78
CA PRO A 207 -10.71 22.80 19.31
C PRO A 207 -9.58 21.79 19.09
N THR A 208 -9.93 20.51 19.03
CA THR A 208 -8.97 19.44 18.72
C THR A 208 -9.30 18.77 17.39
N THR A 209 -8.36 18.78 16.45
CA THR A 209 -8.49 18.06 15.17
C THR A 209 -8.13 16.58 15.26
N LYS A 210 -8.81 15.76 14.46
CA LYS A 210 -8.52 14.33 14.22
C LYS A 210 -8.30 14.10 12.71
N LYS A 211 -7.43 13.15 12.37
CA LYS A 211 -7.12 12.76 10.99
C LYS A 211 -7.49 11.29 10.77
N ALA A 212 -8.15 10.99 9.65
CA ALA A 212 -8.35 9.64 9.13
C ALA A 212 -7.84 9.54 7.69
N ILE A 213 -7.46 8.33 7.27
CA ILE A 213 -7.10 8.02 5.88
C ILE A 213 -8.06 6.95 5.41
N ASN A 214 -8.78 7.23 4.34
CA ASN A 214 -9.71 6.29 3.75
C ASN A 214 -9.08 5.63 2.52
N THR A 215 -9.18 4.29 2.49
CA THR A 215 -8.77 3.39 1.41
C THR A 215 -7.27 3.31 1.14
N ASP A 216 -6.80 2.12 0.74
CA ASP A 216 -5.50 1.87 0.07
C ASP A 216 -4.27 2.54 0.71
N GLY A 217 -4.20 2.54 2.05
CA GLY A 217 -3.06 3.03 2.82
C GLY A 217 -2.24 1.89 3.42
N TYR A 218 -0.92 2.02 3.38
CA TYR A 218 0.01 1.11 4.06
C TYR A 218 1.09 1.93 4.77
N ASN A 219 1.09 1.90 6.10
CA ASN A 219 1.88 2.82 6.94
C ASN A 219 1.59 4.30 6.59
N ASN A 220 2.61 5.05 6.16
CA ASN A 220 2.48 6.44 5.69
C ASN A 220 2.50 6.54 4.15
N ILE A 221 2.22 5.45 3.44
CA ILE A 221 2.14 5.43 1.98
C ILE A 221 0.67 5.32 1.60
N VAL A 222 0.24 6.14 0.65
CA VAL A 222 -1.15 6.18 0.16
C VAL A 222 -1.17 6.11 -1.36
N SER A 223 -2.19 5.46 -1.91
CA SER A 223 -2.40 5.44 -3.36
C SER A 223 -2.99 6.76 -3.87
N ALA A 224 -3.03 6.95 -5.20
CA ALA A 224 -3.79 8.03 -5.82
C ALA A 224 -5.31 8.01 -5.50
N ARG A 225 -5.86 6.87 -5.07
CA ARG A 225 -7.28 6.69 -4.75
C ARG A 225 -7.61 7.07 -3.31
N SER A 226 -6.61 7.18 -2.44
CA SER A 226 -6.80 7.47 -1.03
C SER A 226 -7.24 8.92 -0.76
N THR A 227 -7.99 9.12 0.32
CA THR A 227 -8.38 10.44 0.81
C THR A 227 -7.97 10.67 2.26
N ILE A 228 -7.54 11.89 2.57
CA ILE A 228 -7.23 12.33 3.94
C ILE A 228 -8.40 13.14 4.46
N GLU A 229 -8.98 12.68 5.56
CA GLU A 229 -10.12 13.29 6.22
C GLU A 229 -9.71 13.97 7.50
N LEU A 230 -10.16 15.21 7.67
CA LEU A 230 -9.94 16.00 8.87
C LEU A 230 -11.30 16.28 9.52
N SER A 231 -11.37 16.07 10.82
CA SER A 231 -12.51 16.45 11.65
C SER A 231 -12.01 17.22 12.87
N ALA A 232 -12.89 17.96 13.52
CA ALA A 232 -12.54 18.67 14.75
C ALA A 232 -13.72 18.61 15.71
N GLU A 233 -13.38 18.50 16.98
CA GLU A 233 -14.32 18.57 18.09
C GLU A 233 -13.91 19.73 18.99
N ASP A 234 -14.91 20.45 19.49
CA ASP A 234 -14.72 21.53 20.43
C ASP A 234 -15.70 21.36 21.59
N LYS A 235 -15.22 21.53 22.82
CA LYS A 235 -16.05 21.38 24.02
C LYS A 235 -16.73 22.68 24.44
N GLY A 236 -16.30 23.81 23.90
CA GLY A 236 -16.81 25.14 24.21
C GLY A 236 -17.81 25.60 23.16
N VAL A 237 -17.45 26.62 22.39
CA VAL A 237 -18.37 27.32 21.46
C VAL A 237 -18.64 26.60 20.13
N GLY A 238 -17.94 25.49 19.89
CA GLY A 238 -17.99 24.75 18.64
C GLY A 238 -16.93 25.22 17.64
N VAL A 239 -16.64 24.34 16.68
CA VAL A 239 -15.66 24.59 15.63
C VAL A 239 -16.22 25.60 14.61
N LYS A 240 -15.45 26.64 14.29
CA LYS A 240 -15.75 27.57 13.19
C LYS A 240 -15.21 27.06 11.86
N LYS A 241 -13.96 26.60 11.85
CA LYS A 241 -13.30 26.07 10.66
C LYS A 241 -12.10 25.20 11.00
N ILE A 242 -11.76 24.31 10.09
CA ILE A 242 -10.45 23.65 10.04
C ILE A 242 -9.67 24.31 8.91
N VAL A 243 -8.41 24.65 9.17
CA VAL A 243 -7.47 25.20 8.19
C VAL A 243 -6.38 24.18 7.94
N TYR A 244 -6.00 24.00 6.68
CA TYR A 244 -4.90 23.12 6.31
C TYR A 244 -3.99 23.77 5.27
N LYS A 245 -2.76 23.28 5.19
CA LYS A 245 -1.74 23.66 4.22
C LYS A 245 -1.02 22.39 3.77
N ILE A 246 -0.75 22.27 2.47
CA ILE A 246 0.02 21.16 1.91
C ILE A 246 1.41 21.68 1.55
N ASN A 247 2.44 21.01 2.06
CA ASN A 247 3.85 21.40 1.96
C ASN A 247 4.01 22.88 2.34
N ASP A 248 4.74 23.66 1.53
CA ASP A 248 4.95 25.09 1.74
C ASP A 248 3.91 25.99 1.04
N GLY A 249 2.78 25.42 0.60
CA GLY A 249 1.71 26.15 -0.09
C GLY A 249 0.91 27.14 0.77
N ASN A 250 -0.23 27.57 0.23
CA ASN A 250 -1.16 28.46 0.93
C ASN A 250 -2.01 27.70 1.96
N GLU A 251 -2.54 28.43 2.94
CA GLU A 251 -3.58 27.92 3.84
C GLU A 251 -4.95 27.92 3.15
N TYR A 252 -5.70 26.85 3.35
CA TYR A 252 -7.04 26.65 2.82
C TYR A 252 -8.00 26.25 3.94
N THR A 253 -9.26 26.65 3.82
CA THR A 253 -10.32 26.14 4.70
C THR A 253 -10.71 24.74 4.24
N TYR A 254 -10.70 23.77 5.15
CA TYR A 254 -11.07 22.40 4.88
C TYR A 254 -12.59 22.28 4.76
N THR A 255 -13.08 21.93 3.57
CA THR A 255 -14.51 21.72 3.28
C THR A 255 -14.82 20.32 2.76
N GLN A 256 -13.80 19.58 2.32
CA GLN A 256 -13.94 18.24 1.74
C GLN A 256 -12.63 17.42 1.90
N PRO A 257 -12.70 16.08 1.84
CA PRO A 257 -11.53 15.21 1.91
C PRO A 257 -10.44 15.55 0.89
N LEU A 258 -9.17 15.52 1.34
CA LEU A 258 -8.01 15.79 0.48
C LEU A 258 -7.73 14.53 -0.35
N ARG A 259 -7.87 14.61 -1.67
CA ARG A 259 -7.59 13.49 -2.57
C ARG A 259 -6.10 13.40 -2.89
N ALA A 260 -5.47 12.28 -2.52
CA ALA A 260 -4.05 12.04 -2.81
C ALA A 260 -3.77 12.03 -4.33
N GLY A 261 -4.75 11.64 -5.15
CA GLY A 261 -4.64 11.66 -6.61
C GLY A 261 -4.36 13.04 -7.21
N ASN A 262 -4.70 14.13 -6.52
CA ASN A 262 -4.44 15.51 -6.95
C ASN A 262 -2.99 15.97 -6.65
N LEU A 263 -2.23 15.19 -5.87
CA LEU A 263 -0.84 15.49 -5.54
C LEU A 263 0.11 14.79 -6.51
N SER A 264 1.34 15.25 -6.62
CA SER A 264 2.40 14.54 -7.37
C SER A 264 2.76 13.22 -6.68
N GLN A 265 3.47 12.33 -7.39
CA GLN A 265 4.14 11.22 -6.72
C GLN A 265 5.29 11.75 -5.85
N GLY A 266 5.44 11.24 -4.63
CA GLY A 266 6.48 11.69 -3.70
C GLY A 266 6.00 11.92 -2.27
N GLU A 267 6.91 12.45 -1.44
CA GLU A 267 6.61 12.83 -0.06
C GLU A 267 5.80 14.15 -0.03
N HIS A 268 4.82 14.20 0.85
CA HIS A 268 3.97 15.35 1.12
C HIS A 268 3.76 15.50 2.62
N THR A 269 3.61 16.74 3.08
CA THR A 269 3.22 17.05 4.47
C THR A 269 1.95 17.88 4.45
N VAL A 270 0.94 17.47 5.23
CA VAL A 270 -0.23 18.30 5.52
C VAL A 270 -0.11 18.85 6.94
N SER A 271 -0.14 20.17 7.05
CA SER A 271 -0.22 20.91 8.30
C SER A 271 -1.66 21.38 8.49
N TYR A 272 -2.25 21.18 9.66
CA TYR A 272 -3.64 21.54 9.91
C TYR A 272 -3.90 21.93 11.36
N TYR A 273 -4.90 22.79 11.56
CA TYR A 273 -5.38 23.24 12.87
C TYR A 273 -6.86 23.65 12.77
N ALA A 274 -7.58 23.60 13.88
CA ALA A 274 -8.93 24.15 13.97
C ALA A 274 -8.97 25.52 14.68
N VAL A 275 -10.01 26.28 14.38
CA VAL A 275 -10.37 27.54 15.04
C VAL A 275 -11.83 27.45 15.48
N ASP A 276 -12.13 27.84 16.71
CA ASP A 276 -13.49 27.90 17.24
C ASP A 276 -14.23 29.19 16.81
N LYS A 277 -15.46 29.40 17.31
CA LYS A 277 -16.27 30.57 16.97
C LYS A 277 -15.80 31.88 17.60
N VAL A 278 -15.06 31.84 18.71
CA VAL A 278 -14.56 33.03 19.41
C VAL A 278 -13.12 33.40 19.02
N GLY A 279 -12.43 32.52 18.29
CA GLY A 279 -11.09 32.75 17.75
C GLY A 279 -9.96 31.93 18.40
N ASN A 280 -10.23 31.01 19.34
CA ASN A 280 -9.17 30.16 19.89
C ASN A 280 -8.66 29.22 18.78
N LYS A 281 -7.33 29.17 18.64
CA LYS A 281 -6.62 28.46 17.58
C LYS A 281 -5.84 27.28 18.16
N GLU A 282 -6.05 26.09 17.58
CA GLU A 282 -5.30 24.90 17.92
C GLU A 282 -3.83 25.04 17.50
N ASN A 283 -2.92 24.41 18.27
CA ASN A 283 -1.54 24.22 17.81
C ASN A 283 -1.51 23.41 16.52
N THR A 284 -0.75 23.87 15.53
CA THR A 284 -0.65 23.21 14.22
C THR A 284 -0.13 21.78 14.36
N LYS A 285 -0.92 20.81 13.90
CA LYS A 285 -0.51 19.41 13.73
C LYS A 285 0.02 19.18 12.33
N THR A 286 0.92 18.20 12.20
CA THR A 286 1.49 17.81 10.91
C THR A 286 1.29 16.32 10.65
N TYR A 287 1.19 15.96 9.38
CA TYR A 287 1.17 14.57 8.92
C TYR A 287 1.94 14.45 7.61
N THR A 288 2.99 13.63 7.62
CA THR A 288 3.84 13.36 6.45
C THR A 288 3.49 12.00 5.86
N PHE A 289 3.35 11.94 4.54
CA PHE A 289 2.98 10.75 3.80
C PHE A 289 3.57 10.74 2.39
N TYR A 290 3.75 9.55 1.82
CA TYR A 290 4.17 9.36 0.43
C TYR A 290 2.97 9.00 -0.44
N VAL A 291 2.80 9.70 -1.56
CA VAL A 291 1.82 9.35 -2.59
C VAL A 291 2.50 8.42 -3.59
N ASP A 292 2.09 7.15 -3.60
CA ASP A 292 2.55 6.17 -4.57
C ASP A 292 1.51 5.94 -5.65
N LYS A 293 1.87 6.30 -6.88
CA LYS A 293 1.02 6.12 -8.07
C LYS A 293 1.57 5.05 -9.00
N THR A 294 2.75 4.53 -8.71
CA THR A 294 3.46 3.60 -9.58
C THR A 294 3.06 2.19 -9.20
N ALA A 295 2.71 1.37 -10.20
CA ALA A 295 2.49 -0.03 -9.99
C ALA A 295 3.81 -0.80 -10.04
N PRO A 296 3.90 -2.00 -9.43
CA PRO A 296 5.10 -2.81 -9.50
C PRO A 296 5.49 -3.17 -10.95
N THR A 297 6.79 -3.29 -11.19
CA THR A 297 7.34 -3.85 -12.43
C THR A 297 7.57 -5.35 -12.25
N ILE A 298 7.13 -6.16 -13.21
CA ILE A 298 7.35 -7.62 -13.21
C ILE A 298 8.40 -7.98 -14.24
N ILE A 299 9.26 -8.93 -13.87
CA ILE A 299 10.22 -9.60 -14.73
C ILE A 299 9.85 -11.07 -14.79
N GLU A 300 9.70 -11.58 -16.01
CA GLU A 300 9.42 -12.99 -16.31
C GLU A 300 10.70 -13.68 -16.80
N GLU A 301 11.06 -14.79 -16.18
CA GLU A 301 12.25 -15.58 -16.51
C GLU A 301 11.87 -17.06 -16.64
N VAL A 302 12.26 -17.71 -17.74
CA VAL A 302 12.11 -19.17 -17.89
C VAL A 302 13.43 -19.83 -17.54
N ILE A 303 13.44 -20.58 -16.44
CA ILE A 303 14.60 -21.31 -15.94
C ILE A 303 14.50 -22.76 -16.39
N GLY A 304 15.49 -23.23 -17.12
CA GLY A 304 15.57 -24.63 -17.55
C GLY A 304 16.58 -24.80 -18.66
N LYS A 305 16.72 -26.05 -19.13
CA LYS A 305 17.47 -26.30 -20.36
C LYS A 305 16.66 -25.79 -21.54
N SER A 306 17.25 -24.88 -22.30
CA SER A 306 16.70 -24.43 -23.57
C SER A 306 17.61 -24.76 -24.75
N PHE A 307 17.01 -24.81 -25.94
CA PHE A 307 17.70 -25.08 -27.18
C PHE A 307 17.16 -24.19 -28.30
N PHE A 308 18.04 -23.48 -29.00
CA PHE A 308 17.66 -22.62 -30.12
C PHE A 308 17.87 -23.34 -31.46
N ALA A 309 16.80 -23.49 -32.23
CA ALA A 309 16.85 -24.01 -33.58
C ALA A 309 15.84 -23.32 -34.51
N ASN A 310 16.21 -23.10 -35.76
CA ASN A 310 15.33 -22.54 -36.80
C ASN A 310 14.66 -21.21 -36.39
N GLY A 311 15.37 -20.36 -35.64
CA GLY A 311 14.84 -19.08 -35.16
C GLY A 311 13.81 -19.19 -34.03
N ARG A 312 13.71 -20.35 -33.37
CA ARG A 312 12.80 -20.63 -32.25
C ARG A 312 13.59 -21.19 -31.06
N GLU A 313 13.25 -20.75 -29.86
CA GLU A 313 13.73 -21.36 -28.61
C GLU A 313 12.78 -22.47 -28.17
N PHE A 314 13.33 -23.60 -27.75
CA PHE A 314 12.63 -24.74 -27.19
C PHE A 314 13.02 -24.90 -25.72
N SER A 315 12.10 -25.38 -24.89
CA SER A 315 12.36 -25.74 -23.50
C SER A 315 11.57 -26.99 -23.13
N SER A 316 12.10 -27.80 -22.22
CA SER A 316 11.38 -28.99 -21.76
C SER A 316 10.28 -28.65 -20.76
N GLY A 317 9.37 -29.61 -20.50
CA GLY A 317 8.37 -29.47 -19.43
C GLY A 317 8.95 -29.28 -18.02
N LYS A 318 10.26 -29.54 -17.83
CA LYS A 318 10.95 -29.27 -16.57
C LYS A 318 11.32 -27.79 -16.40
N ALA A 319 11.18 -26.98 -17.45
CA ALA A 319 11.38 -25.54 -17.35
C ALA A 319 10.37 -24.91 -16.39
N GLN A 320 10.84 -23.92 -15.63
CA GLN A 320 10.07 -23.21 -14.63
C GLN A 320 9.94 -21.74 -15.00
N LEU A 321 8.72 -21.21 -14.93
CA LEU A 321 8.47 -19.78 -14.93
C LEU A 321 8.81 -19.23 -13.53
N LYS A 322 9.81 -18.36 -13.48
CA LYS A 322 10.13 -17.54 -12.32
C LYS A 322 9.69 -16.11 -12.56
N LEU A 323 8.89 -15.59 -11.63
CA LEU A 323 8.42 -14.22 -11.62
C LEU A 323 9.09 -13.46 -10.50
N THR A 324 9.61 -12.27 -10.82
CA THR A 324 10.15 -11.33 -9.84
C THR A 324 9.43 -10.00 -10.04
N ALA A 325 9.02 -9.35 -8.95
CA ALA A 325 8.43 -8.03 -9.03
C ALA A 325 9.17 -7.05 -8.13
N PHE A 326 9.27 -5.81 -8.58
CA PHE A 326 9.90 -4.72 -7.87
C PHE A 326 8.93 -3.54 -7.81
N ASP A 327 8.92 -2.87 -6.67
CA ASP A 327 8.11 -1.69 -6.44
C ASP A 327 9.01 -0.56 -5.89
N ASN A 328 8.71 0.68 -6.27
CA ASN A 328 9.54 1.84 -5.94
C ASN A 328 9.41 2.28 -4.48
N LYS A 329 8.29 2.00 -3.78
CA LYS A 329 8.08 2.49 -2.41
C LYS A 329 7.11 1.65 -1.60
N ALA A 330 5.89 1.42 -2.07
CA ALA A 330 4.86 0.66 -1.35
C ALA A 330 5.28 -0.80 -1.08
N GLY A 331 6.17 -1.36 -1.89
CA GLY A 331 6.56 -2.76 -1.83
C GLY A 331 5.51 -3.67 -2.47
N VAL A 332 5.93 -4.85 -2.93
CA VAL A 332 5.05 -5.81 -3.59
C VAL A 332 4.21 -6.57 -2.57
N LYS A 333 2.89 -6.58 -2.75
CA LYS A 333 1.92 -7.34 -1.94
C LYS A 333 1.70 -8.74 -2.49
N GLU A 334 1.43 -8.86 -3.78
CA GLU A 334 1.23 -10.16 -4.44
C GLU A 334 1.61 -10.13 -5.93
N ILE A 335 1.94 -11.30 -6.47
CA ILE A 335 2.12 -11.55 -7.91
C ILE A 335 1.12 -12.63 -8.32
N ARG A 336 0.42 -12.43 -9.44
CA ARG A 336 -0.48 -13.44 -10.01
C ARG A 336 -0.14 -13.74 -11.45
N TYR A 337 -0.42 -14.98 -11.86
CA TYR A 337 -0.15 -15.47 -13.21
C TYR A 337 -1.30 -16.34 -13.72
N SER A 338 -1.45 -16.39 -15.05
CA SER A 338 -2.36 -17.27 -15.76
C SER A 338 -1.61 -17.86 -16.95
N ILE A 339 -1.76 -19.17 -17.18
CA ILE A 339 -1.21 -19.89 -18.33
C ILE A 339 -2.37 -20.25 -19.26
N ASN A 340 -2.20 -19.97 -20.55
CA ASN A 340 -3.15 -20.30 -21.63
C ASN A 340 -4.59 -19.79 -21.39
N GLY A 341 -4.73 -18.65 -20.71
CA GLY A 341 -6.02 -18.03 -20.43
C GLY A 341 -6.83 -18.70 -19.31
N GLY A 342 -6.20 -19.54 -18.48
CA GLY A 342 -6.81 -20.07 -17.26
C GLY A 342 -7.02 -19.00 -16.18
N GLU A 343 -7.57 -19.42 -15.03
CA GLU A 343 -7.77 -18.55 -13.87
C GLU A 343 -6.44 -18.06 -13.27
N TYR A 344 -6.41 -16.80 -12.83
CA TYR A 344 -5.22 -16.22 -12.20
C TYR A 344 -4.90 -16.89 -10.85
N GLN A 345 -3.72 -17.51 -10.79
CA GLN A 345 -3.17 -18.14 -9.60
C GLN A 345 -2.21 -17.21 -8.86
N LEU A 346 -2.13 -17.35 -7.54
CA LEU A 346 -1.12 -16.66 -6.72
C LEU A 346 0.26 -17.29 -6.98
N TYR A 347 1.24 -16.46 -7.32
CA TYR A 347 2.62 -16.89 -7.49
C TYR A 347 3.34 -16.89 -6.13
N THR A 348 3.74 -18.08 -5.66
CA THR A 348 4.48 -18.26 -4.39
C THR A 348 5.85 -18.88 -4.58
N LYS A 349 6.10 -19.52 -5.73
CA LYS A 349 7.35 -20.19 -6.11
C LYS A 349 7.38 -20.42 -7.63
N PRO A 350 8.55 -20.72 -8.23
CA PRO A 350 8.65 -21.04 -9.65
C PRO A 350 7.70 -22.17 -10.07
N VAL A 351 7.10 -22.03 -11.27
CA VAL A 351 6.00 -22.86 -11.76
C VAL A 351 6.45 -23.66 -12.98
N PHE A 352 6.27 -24.98 -12.96
CA PHE A 352 6.58 -25.82 -14.11
C PHE A 352 5.65 -25.55 -15.29
N LEU A 353 6.21 -25.55 -16.50
CA LEU A 353 5.51 -25.32 -17.76
C LEU A 353 5.01 -26.63 -18.39
N THR A 354 4.34 -27.50 -17.61
CA THR A 354 3.94 -28.85 -18.07
C THR A 354 2.54 -28.95 -18.67
N GLN A 355 1.77 -27.86 -18.70
CA GLN A 355 0.32 -27.93 -18.97
C GLN A 355 -0.02 -28.31 -20.42
N SER A 356 0.82 -27.94 -21.38
CA SER A 356 0.63 -28.26 -22.80
C SER A 356 1.95 -28.03 -23.55
N SER A 357 2.25 -28.86 -24.55
CA SER A 357 3.30 -28.54 -25.51
C SER A 357 2.87 -27.36 -26.39
N GLY A 358 3.84 -26.66 -26.96
CA GLY A 358 3.59 -25.53 -27.85
C GLY A 358 3.93 -24.16 -27.29
N ASN A 359 3.41 -23.14 -27.96
CA ASN A 359 3.53 -21.76 -27.52
C ASN A 359 2.58 -21.50 -26.35
N LEU A 360 3.11 -21.14 -25.19
CA LEU A 360 2.31 -20.76 -24.03
C LEU A 360 1.95 -19.27 -24.07
N VAL A 361 0.74 -18.95 -23.62
CA VAL A 361 0.33 -17.56 -23.35
C VAL A 361 0.35 -17.35 -21.85
N ILE A 362 1.36 -16.65 -21.36
CA ILE A 362 1.47 -16.29 -19.94
C ILE A 362 0.99 -14.86 -19.77
N LYS A 363 0.08 -14.65 -18.81
CA LYS A 363 -0.33 -13.32 -18.38
C LYS A 363 0.01 -13.16 -16.92
N THR A 364 0.70 -12.07 -16.57
CA THR A 364 1.06 -11.76 -15.19
C THR A 364 0.56 -10.38 -14.79
N TYR A 365 0.37 -10.20 -13.49
CA TYR A 365 0.29 -8.89 -12.86
C TYR A 365 0.78 -8.95 -11.42
N ALA A 366 1.19 -7.81 -10.89
CA ALA A 366 1.61 -7.64 -9.52
C ALA A 366 0.81 -6.50 -8.91
N VAL A 367 0.63 -6.57 -7.60
CA VAL A 367 -0.10 -5.58 -6.81
C VAL A 367 0.83 -5.15 -5.68
N ASP A 368 0.93 -3.84 -5.43
CA ASP A 368 1.68 -3.29 -4.29
C ASP A 368 0.84 -3.25 -3.00
N ASN A 369 1.41 -2.78 -1.89
CA ASN A 369 0.68 -2.66 -0.62
C ASN A 369 -0.38 -1.55 -0.58
N VAL A 370 -0.39 -0.63 -1.55
CA VAL A 370 -1.43 0.40 -1.71
C VAL A 370 -2.35 0.09 -2.92
N ASN A 371 -2.41 -1.18 -3.32
CA ASN A 371 -3.23 -1.72 -4.38
C ASN A 371 -3.05 -1.08 -5.78
N ASN A 372 -1.90 -0.47 -6.09
CA ASN A 372 -1.55 -0.21 -7.48
C ASN A 372 -1.24 -1.53 -8.18
N LYS A 373 -1.85 -1.73 -9.35
CA LYS A 373 -1.79 -2.97 -10.11
C LYS A 373 -1.00 -2.75 -11.39
N SER A 374 -0.03 -3.61 -11.66
CA SER A 374 0.73 -3.55 -12.90
C SER A 374 -0.21 -3.80 -14.07
N THR A 375 -0.10 -2.98 -15.11
CA THR A 375 -0.76 -3.27 -16.37
C THR A 375 0.05 -4.36 -17.06
N SER A 376 -0.59 -5.44 -17.50
CA SER A 376 0.08 -6.46 -18.30
C SER A 376 0.69 -5.76 -19.50
N GLN A 377 2.03 -5.82 -19.64
CA GLN A 377 2.71 -5.17 -20.74
C GLN A 377 2.10 -5.62 -22.06
N THR A 378 1.44 -4.69 -22.74
CA THR A 378 0.96 -4.91 -24.10
C THR A 378 2.19 -4.86 -25.02
N ALA A 379 2.62 -6.05 -25.44
CA ALA A 379 3.06 -6.37 -26.80
C ALA A 379 4.39 -5.82 -27.36
N ASN A 380 5.21 -5.03 -26.66
CA ASN A 380 6.44 -4.48 -27.28
C ASN A 380 7.78 -5.01 -26.76
N GLU A 381 7.82 -5.85 -25.73
CA GLU A 381 9.00 -6.67 -25.45
C GLU A 381 8.59 -8.13 -25.61
N LYS A 382 9.05 -8.75 -26.70
CA LYS A 382 9.01 -10.20 -26.87
C LYS A 382 9.87 -10.83 -25.78
N THR A 383 9.33 -11.01 -24.58
CA THR A 383 9.75 -12.14 -23.75
C THR A 383 9.12 -13.36 -24.43
N ALA A 384 9.76 -13.81 -25.52
CA ALA A 384 9.28 -14.94 -26.29
C ALA A 384 9.43 -16.16 -25.39
N ILE A 385 8.33 -16.54 -24.72
CA ILE A 385 8.29 -17.77 -23.95
C ILE A 385 8.71 -18.88 -24.93
N PRO A 386 9.71 -19.70 -24.56
CA PRO A 386 10.18 -20.76 -25.43
C PRO A 386 9.03 -21.72 -25.74
N TYR A 387 9.07 -22.31 -26.92
CA TYR A 387 8.17 -23.37 -27.29
C TYR A 387 8.40 -24.55 -26.34
N ILE A 388 7.34 -25.02 -25.69
CA ILE A 388 7.46 -26.12 -24.74
C ILE A 388 7.39 -27.44 -25.50
N ASP A 389 8.49 -28.18 -25.47
CA ASP A 389 8.59 -29.55 -25.97
C ASP A 389 8.46 -30.52 -24.78
N LEU A 390 7.42 -31.36 -24.82
CA LEU A 390 7.15 -32.34 -23.77
C LEU A 390 7.46 -33.77 -24.23
N SER A 391 7.87 -33.97 -25.47
CA SER A 391 8.00 -35.28 -26.10
C SER A 391 9.45 -35.71 -26.20
N GLY A 392 9.74 -36.95 -25.79
CA GLY A 392 11.02 -37.57 -26.11
C GLY A 392 11.09 -38.02 -27.58
N PRO A 393 12.30 -38.32 -28.10
CA PRO A 393 12.48 -38.72 -29.48
C PRO A 393 11.87 -40.10 -29.77
N THR A 394 11.32 -40.29 -30.98
CA THR A 394 10.89 -41.61 -31.44
C THR A 394 12.10 -42.48 -31.79
N LEU A 395 12.15 -43.69 -31.22
CA LEU A 395 13.27 -44.63 -31.35
C LEU A 395 13.01 -45.73 -32.38
N SER A 396 14.05 -46.11 -33.13
CA SER A 396 14.02 -47.25 -34.07
C SER A 396 15.38 -47.92 -34.17
N ASN A 397 15.42 -49.15 -34.69
CA ASN A 397 16.64 -49.92 -34.88
C ASN A 397 16.63 -50.69 -36.20
N SER A 398 17.81 -51.08 -36.68
CA SER A 398 17.97 -51.90 -37.89
C SER A 398 19.25 -52.73 -37.84
N PHE A 399 19.22 -53.93 -38.44
CA PHE A 399 20.37 -54.84 -38.52
C PHE A 399 20.86 -55.00 -39.96
N THR A 400 22.18 -54.83 -40.14
CA THR A 400 22.90 -55.02 -41.41
C THR A 400 23.94 -56.12 -41.25
N GLY A 401 24.00 -57.05 -42.20
CA GLY A 401 24.88 -58.23 -42.11
C GLY A 401 24.08 -59.53 -41.98
N PRO A 402 24.75 -60.65 -41.66
CA PRO A 402 24.11 -61.95 -41.57
C PRO A 402 23.06 -61.99 -40.47
N LYS A 403 21.83 -62.36 -40.80
CA LYS A 403 20.76 -62.49 -39.83
C LYS A 403 19.82 -63.59 -40.22
N PHE A 404 19.29 -64.28 -39.22
CA PHE A 404 18.32 -65.34 -39.40
C PHE A 404 17.22 -65.18 -38.36
N THR A 405 15.97 -65.07 -38.80
CA THR A 405 14.83 -64.99 -37.90
C THR A 405 14.03 -66.27 -38.02
N THR A 406 13.74 -66.89 -36.89
CA THR A 406 12.81 -68.01 -36.81
C THR A 406 11.93 -67.84 -35.58
N ARG A 407 10.61 -68.03 -35.77
CA ARG A 407 9.59 -67.66 -34.77
C ARG A 407 9.80 -66.19 -34.35
N ASP A 408 9.94 -65.94 -33.05
CA ASP A 408 10.10 -64.60 -32.47
C ASP A 408 11.56 -64.27 -32.09
N THR A 409 12.53 -65.10 -32.48
CA THR A 409 13.95 -64.89 -32.13
C THR A 409 14.75 -64.46 -33.34
N LEU A 410 15.44 -63.32 -33.21
CA LEU A 410 16.42 -62.84 -34.16
C LEU A 410 17.81 -63.37 -33.80
N PHE A 411 18.40 -64.14 -34.70
CA PHE A 411 19.77 -64.63 -34.62
C PHE A 411 20.70 -63.77 -35.46
N ILE A 412 21.86 -63.45 -34.90
CA ILE A 412 22.90 -62.62 -35.52
C ILE A 412 24.29 -63.22 -35.21
N ASN A 413 25.31 -62.86 -35.98
CA ASN A 413 26.70 -63.16 -35.63
C ASN A 413 27.52 -61.87 -35.41
N SER A 414 28.79 -62.01 -35.02
CA SER A 414 29.76 -60.92 -34.81
C SER A 414 29.91 -59.98 -36.02
N LYS A 415 29.60 -60.46 -37.24
CA LYS A 415 29.64 -59.64 -38.46
C LYS A 415 28.38 -58.79 -38.65
N THR A 416 27.38 -58.94 -37.78
CA THR A 416 26.12 -58.19 -37.83
C THR A 416 26.25 -56.87 -37.08
N LYS A 417 25.80 -55.79 -37.73
CA LYS A 417 25.84 -54.44 -37.21
C LYS A 417 24.42 -53.98 -36.83
N LEU A 418 24.19 -53.73 -35.55
CA LEU A 418 22.99 -53.08 -35.03
C LEU A 418 23.15 -51.57 -35.12
N THR A 419 22.25 -50.92 -35.85
CA THR A 419 22.15 -49.47 -35.97
C THR A 419 20.95 -48.97 -35.19
N LEU A 420 21.16 -48.03 -34.28
CA LEU A 420 20.10 -47.31 -33.56
C LEU A 420 19.83 -45.98 -34.27
N LYS A 421 18.56 -45.57 -34.33
CA LYS A 421 18.12 -44.29 -34.88
C LYS A 421 17.08 -43.66 -33.98
N ALA A 422 17.11 -42.34 -33.89
CA ALA A 422 16.12 -41.55 -33.20
C ALA A 422 15.65 -40.44 -34.14
N ARG A 423 14.39 -40.02 -33.99
CA ARG A 423 13.83 -38.87 -34.68
C ARG A 423 12.98 -38.07 -33.71
N ASP A 424 13.21 -36.78 -33.66
CA ASP A 424 12.38 -35.83 -32.94
C ASP A 424 12.02 -34.68 -33.88
N LEU A 425 10.76 -34.24 -33.83
CA LEU A 425 10.22 -33.22 -34.74
C LEU A 425 10.22 -31.81 -34.11
N GLU A 426 10.44 -31.70 -32.81
CA GLU A 426 10.40 -30.45 -32.06
C GLU A 426 11.83 -29.95 -31.78
N SER A 427 12.39 -30.24 -30.61
CA SER A 427 13.74 -29.81 -30.26
C SER A 427 14.84 -30.58 -31.00
N GLY A 428 14.53 -31.70 -31.65
CA GLY A 428 15.47 -32.53 -32.38
C GLY A 428 16.25 -33.47 -31.46
N VAL A 429 16.93 -34.47 -32.05
CA VAL A 429 17.67 -35.47 -31.28
C VAL A 429 19.01 -34.93 -30.81
N ASN A 430 19.34 -35.15 -29.54
CA ASN A 430 20.66 -34.85 -28.98
C ASN A 430 21.59 -36.07 -29.03
N ARG A 431 21.18 -37.18 -28.38
CA ARG A 431 22.00 -38.40 -28.29
C ARG A 431 21.13 -39.64 -28.06
N ILE A 432 21.72 -40.81 -28.32
CA ILE A 432 21.20 -42.10 -27.88
C ILE A 432 22.25 -42.70 -26.95
N GLU A 433 21.83 -43.20 -25.80
CA GLU A 433 22.65 -43.99 -24.89
C GLU A 433 22.15 -45.44 -24.91
N TYR A 434 23.04 -46.42 -24.78
CA TYR A 434 22.67 -47.83 -24.75
C TYR A 434 23.50 -48.62 -23.74
N SER A 435 22.94 -49.70 -23.23
CA SER A 435 23.64 -50.71 -22.43
C SER A 435 23.35 -52.10 -22.97
N ILE A 436 24.32 -53.00 -22.81
CA ILE A 436 24.20 -54.41 -23.20
C ILE A 436 24.11 -55.23 -21.92
N ASN A 437 23.06 -56.05 -21.80
CA ASN A 437 22.80 -56.94 -20.67
C ASN A 437 22.81 -56.23 -19.31
N GLY A 438 22.32 -54.99 -19.25
CA GLY A 438 22.29 -54.18 -18.03
C GLY A 438 23.66 -53.69 -17.56
N GLY A 439 24.70 -53.76 -18.42
CA GLY A 439 26.00 -53.18 -18.13
C GLY A 439 26.02 -51.65 -18.18
N GLU A 440 27.22 -51.07 -18.20
CA GLU A 440 27.40 -49.61 -18.25
C GLU A 440 26.78 -48.98 -19.50
N SER A 441 26.18 -47.81 -19.31
CA SER A 441 25.59 -47.00 -20.39
C SER A 441 26.68 -46.35 -21.24
N LYS A 442 26.51 -46.40 -22.57
CA LYS A 442 27.44 -45.85 -23.56
C LYS A 442 26.70 -44.97 -24.55
N VAL A 443 27.29 -43.85 -24.95
CA VAL A 443 26.75 -43.02 -26.03
C VAL A 443 26.91 -43.77 -27.36
N TYR A 444 25.81 -43.91 -28.09
CA TYR A 444 25.79 -44.51 -29.42
C TYR A 444 26.34 -43.54 -30.46
N GLY A 445 27.44 -43.93 -31.12
CA GLY A 445 28.03 -43.18 -32.23
C GLY A 445 28.25 -44.02 -33.49
N THR A 446 28.45 -45.33 -33.35
CA THR A 446 28.69 -46.26 -34.46
C THR A 446 27.89 -47.54 -34.27
N PRO A 447 27.61 -48.30 -35.35
CA PRO A 447 26.87 -49.54 -35.25
C PRO A 447 27.50 -50.54 -34.27
N ILE A 448 26.67 -51.19 -33.47
CA ILE A 448 27.07 -52.12 -32.41
C ILE A 448 27.27 -53.51 -33.00
N THR A 449 28.38 -54.17 -32.66
CA THR A 449 28.60 -55.61 -32.89
C THR A 449 28.56 -56.36 -31.56
N LEU A 450 28.17 -57.63 -31.61
CA LEU A 450 28.11 -58.50 -30.44
C LEU A 450 28.98 -59.73 -30.68
N GLU A 451 30.08 -59.84 -29.94
CA GLU A 451 31.13 -60.84 -30.19
C GLU A 451 30.88 -62.17 -29.47
N LYS A 452 30.17 -62.17 -28.34
CA LYS A 452 29.99 -63.37 -27.50
C LYS A 452 28.70 -64.10 -27.88
N ASN A 453 28.77 -65.42 -28.04
CA ASN A 453 27.58 -66.26 -28.25
C ASN A 453 26.61 -66.14 -27.07
N GLY A 454 25.31 -66.35 -27.34
CA GLY A 454 24.25 -66.34 -26.35
C GLY A 454 23.24 -65.21 -26.54
N VAL A 455 22.33 -65.06 -25.58
CA VAL A 455 21.27 -64.05 -25.63
C VAL A 455 21.83 -62.71 -25.14
N HIS A 456 21.56 -61.65 -25.89
CA HIS A 456 21.91 -60.27 -25.53
C HIS A 456 20.67 -59.39 -25.57
N THR A 457 20.51 -58.56 -24.55
CA THR A 457 19.50 -57.50 -24.51
C THR A 457 20.19 -56.15 -24.57
N ILE A 458 19.81 -55.34 -25.55
CA ILE A 458 20.29 -53.98 -25.75
C ILE A 458 19.18 -53.04 -25.32
N SER A 459 19.36 -52.35 -24.19
CA SER A 459 18.46 -51.29 -23.74
C SER A 459 19.04 -49.95 -24.19
N TYR A 460 18.21 -49.03 -24.68
CA TYR A 460 18.67 -47.74 -25.17
C TYR A 460 17.67 -46.62 -24.90
N ILE A 461 18.21 -45.44 -24.59
CA ILE A 461 17.48 -44.22 -24.24
C ILE A 461 17.87 -43.14 -25.25
N GLY A 462 16.89 -42.54 -25.92
CA GLY A 462 17.09 -41.34 -26.72
C GLY A 462 16.81 -40.09 -25.91
N TYR A 463 17.65 -39.08 -26.07
CA TYR A 463 17.50 -37.75 -25.52
C TYR A 463 17.32 -36.76 -26.66
N ASP A 464 16.34 -35.88 -26.54
CA ASP A 464 16.22 -34.70 -27.41
C ASP A 464 17.13 -33.56 -26.93
N ASN A 465 17.09 -32.40 -27.60
CA ASN A 465 17.94 -31.26 -27.22
C ASN A 465 17.49 -30.51 -25.95
N VAL A 466 16.32 -30.81 -25.40
CA VAL A 466 15.83 -30.25 -24.12
C VAL A 466 15.77 -31.29 -22.98
N GLU A 467 16.36 -32.47 -23.19
CA GLU A 467 16.45 -33.63 -22.28
C GLU A 467 15.12 -34.32 -21.96
N ASN A 468 14.13 -34.25 -22.86
CA ASN A 468 13.06 -35.24 -22.85
C ASN A 468 13.62 -36.59 -23.32
N THR A 469 13.09 -37.67 -22.76
CA THR A 469 13.65 -39.02 -22.97
C THR A 469 12.61 -40.00 -23.48
N SER A 470 13.08 -40.99 -24.21
CA SER A 470 12.31 -42.18 -24.61
C SER A 470 13.21 -43.40 -24.50
N SER A 471 12.65 -44.54 -24.10
CA SER A 471 13.41 -45.77 -23.84
C SER A 471 12.87 -46.94 -24.65
N ALA A 472 13.75 -47.79 -25.14
CA ALA A 472 13.41 -49.02 -25.86
C ALA A 472 14.43 -50.12 -25.54
N ALA A 473 14.08 -51.37 -25.84
CA ALA A 473 14.98 -52.51 -25.70
C ALA A 473 14.79 -53.52 -26.83
N ILE A 474 15.87 -54.21 -27.21
CA ILE A 474 15.83 -55.30 -28.18
C ILE A 474 16.66 -56.49 -27.70
N THR A 475 16.13 -57.69 -27.90
CA THR A 475 16.81 -58.94 -27.55
C THR A 475 17.17 -59.72 -28.82
N VAL A 476 18.41 -60.17 -28.91
CA VAL A 476 18.95 -60.98 -30.01
C VAL A 476 19.74 -62.15 -29.47
N LYS A 477 19.86 -63.22 -30.26
CA LYS A 477 20.73 -64.36 -29.94
C LYS A 477 21.93 -64.37 -30.87
N VAL A 478 23.12 -64.24 -30.31
CA VAL A 478 24.38 -64.27 -31.04
C VAL A 478 24.85 -65.70 -31.20
N ASP A 479 25.21 -66.04 -32.43
CA ASP A 479 25.77 -67.32 -32.81
C ASP A 479 26.90 -67.13 -33.82
N ASN A 480 28.13 -67.40 -33.38
CA ASN A 480 29.34 -67.32 -34.19
C ASN A 480 29.89 -68.68 -34.58
N ASP A 481 29.30 -69.77 -34.06
CA ASP A 481 29.85 -71.10 -34.25
C ASP A 481 29.38 -71.62 -35.61
N GLY A 482 30.31 -72.16 -36.41
CA GLY A 482 29.95 -72.85 -37.63
C GLY A 482 29.38 -74.25 -37.33
N PRO A 483 28.74 -74.91 -38.30
CA PRO A 483 28.23 -76.27 -38.12
C PRO A 483 29.35 -77.26 -37.75
N ILE A 484 29.04 -78.25 -36.94
CA ILE A 484 29.91 -79.40 -36.70
C ILE A 484 29.87 -80.30 -37.93
N ILE A 485 31.04 -80.59 -38.53
CA ILE A 485 31.18 -81.50 -39.67
C ILE A 485 31.37 -82.93 -39.15
N ASN A 486 30.60 -83.86 -39.72
CA ASN A 486 30.78 -85.29 -39.55
C ASN A 486 31.00 -85.94 -40.92
N HIS A 487 31.87 -86.94 -40.98
CA HIS A 487 32.10 -87.74 -42.18
C HIS A 487 32.15 -89.22 -41.84
N GLN A 488 31.66 -90.06 -42.76
CA GLN A 488 31.66 -91.51 -42.61
C GLN A 488 32.06 -92.18 -43.92
N PHE A 489 32.99 -93.11 -43.85
CA PHE A 489 33.34 -94.00 -44.95
C PHE A 489 32.34 -95.17 -45.01
N SER A 490 31.95 -95.58 -46.22
CA SER A 490 30.97 -96.65 -46.44
C SER A 490 31.49 -98.06 -46.10
N THR A 491 32.79 -98.21 -45.87
CA THR A 491 33.44 -99.48 -45.53
C THR A 491 34.61 -99.25 -44.57
N ALA A 492 35.07 -100.31 -43.90
CA ALA A 492 36.23 -100.27 -43.02
C ALA A 492 37.54 -100.06 -43.80
N ALA A 493 38.54 -99.49 -43.13
CA ALA A 493 39.87 -99.35 -43.70
C ALA A 493 40.54 -100.72 -43.87
N VAL A 494 41.23 -100.92 -44.99
CA VAL A 494 41.99 -102.14 -45.32
C VAL A 494 43.44 -102.07 -44.87
N GLY A 495 43.92 -100.88 -44.46
CA GLY A 495 45.27 -100.66 -43.98
C GLY A 495 45.47 -99.24 -43.44
N ASN A 496 46.72 -98.91 -43.08
CA ASN A 496 47.14 -97.56 -42.69
C ASN A 496 48.37 -97.16 -43.52
N THR A 497 48.39 -95.91 -44.00
CA THR A 497 49.51 -95.29 -44.71
C THR A 497 49.98 -94.03 -43.98
N ALA A 498 51.06 -93.42 -44.47
CA ALA A 498 51.55 -92.14 -43.95
C ALA A 498 50.52 -91.00 -44.09
N ASP A 499 49.61 -91.11 -45.06
CA ASP A 499 48.58 -90.11 -45.36
C ASP A 499 47.22 -90.44 -44.73
N GLY A 500 47.13 -91.47 -43.88
CA GLY A 500 45.92 -91.81 -43.11
C GLY A 500 45.47 -93.25 -43.29
N LYS A 501 44.18 -93.51 -43.03
CA LYS A 501 43.58 -94.85 -43.24
C LYS A 501 43.47 -95.13 -44.74
N GLN A 502 43.78 -96.36 -45.15
CA GLN A 502 43.68 -96.82 -46.53
C GLN A 502 42.34 -97.53 -46.76
N TYR A 503 41.67 -97.20 -47.86
CA TYR A 503 40.36 -97.75 -48.22
C TYR A 503 40.38 -98.32 -49.64
N PRO A 504 39.51 -99.29 -49.95
CA PRO A 504 39.41 -99.84 -51.30
C PRO A 504 38.74 -98.84 -52.26
N LYS A 505 39.02 -98.96 -53.56
CA LYS A 505 38.55 -98.06 -54.64
C LYS A 505 37.03 -97.82 -54.69
N TYR A 506 36.22 -98.76 -54.20
CA TYR A 506 34.76 -98.65 -54.16
C TYR A 506 34.22 -97.90 -52.92
N VAL A 507 35.09 -97.36 -52.05
CA VAL A 507 34.65 -96.60 -50.87
C VAL A 507 33.84 -95.36 -51.27
N MET A 508 32.81 -95.07 -50.49
CA MET A 508 32.05 -93.82 -50.56
C MET A 508 32.26 -93.02 -49.29
N VAL A 509 32.25 -91.69 -49.38
CA VAL A 509 32.30 -90.79 -48.22
C VAL A 509 30.97 -90.05 -48.10
N PHE A 510 30.29 -90.27 -46.97
CA PHE A 510 29.10 -89.54 -46.57
C PHE A 510 29.49 -88.36 -45.70
N LEU A 511 28.94 -87.19 -46.01
CA LEU A 511 29.11 -85.98 -45.22
C LEU A 511 27.80 -85.62 -44.53
N ALA A 512 27.91 -85.15 -43.29
CA ALA A 512 26.82 -84.57 -42.54
C ALA A 512 27.31 -83.31 -41.81
N GLY A 513 26.40 -82.37 -41.61
CA GLY A 513 26.66 -81.13 -40.88
C GLY A 513 25.55 -80.95 -39.86
N THR A 514 25.91 -80.55 -38.65
CA THR A 514 24.95 -80.29 -37.59
C THR A 514 25.24 -78.95 -36.97
N ASP A 515 24.27 -78.05 -37.05
CA ASP A 515 24.29 -76.78 -36.34
C ASP A 515 23.15 -76.78 -35.32
N ASN A 516 23.48 -76.47 -34.07
CA ASN A 516 22.56 -76.61 -32.94
C ASN A 516 21.69 -75.36 -32.70
N VAL A 517 21.88 -74.29 -33.48
CA VAL A 517 21.30 -72.97 -33.17
C VAL A 517 20.46 -72.44 -34.34
N VAL A 518 21.04 -72.20 -35.51
CA VAL A 518 20.35 -71.67 -36.70
C VAL A 518 20.12 -72.74 -37.77
N GLY A 519 20.79 -73.89 -37.65
CA GLY A 519 20.69 -75.02 -38.55
C GLY A 519 21.63 -74.93 -39.75
N LEU A 520 21.90 -76.08 -40.36
CA LEU A 520 22.76 -76.21 -41.52
C LEU A 520 22.14 -75.52 -42.75
N SER A 521 22.95 -74.76 -43.50
CA SER A 521 22.59 -74.16 -44.79
C SER A 521 23.17 -74.94 -45.96
N SER A 522 24.46 -75.27 -45.93
CA SER A 522 25.11 -76.03 -47.00
C SER A 522 26.34 -76.80 -46.55
N ILE A 523 26.69 -77.85 -47.30
CA ILE A 523 27.98 -78.54 -47.21
C ILE A 523 28.60 -78.52 -48.60
N LYS A 524 29.86 -78.13 -48.69
CA LYS A 524 30.69 -78.21 -49.90
C LYS A 524 31.91 -79.06 -49.62
N TYR A 525 32.49 -79.65 -50.66
CA TYR A 525 33.72 -80.40 -50.55
C TYR A 525 34.64 -80.22 -51.76
N SER A 526 35.94 -80.40 -51.58
CA SER A 526 36.90 -80.50 -52.68
C SER A 526 37.88 -81.64 -52.44
N LEU A 527 38.40 -82.22 -53.53
CA LEU A 527 39.43 -83.26 -53.51
C LEU A 527 40.73 -82.70 -54.05
N ASN A 528 41.84 -82.97 -53.36
CA ASN A 528 43.20 -82.62 -53.75
C ASN A 528 43.36 -81.15 -54.17
N ASN A 529 42.79 -80.23 -53.39
CA ASN A 529 42.78 -78.78 -53.65
C ASN A 529 42.04 -78.34 -54.93
N GLY A 530 41.16 -79.17 -55.49
CA GLY A 530 40.29 -78.76 -56.60
C GLY A 530 39.21 -77.75 -56.20
N SER A 531 38.40 -77.30 -57.17
CA SER A 531 37.28 -76.38 -56.92
C SER A 531 36.21 -77.01 -55.99
N PRO A 532 35.69 -76.27 -55.00
CA PRO A 532 34.62 -76.77 -54.12
C PRO A 532 33.33 -77.12 -54.88
N ARG A 533 32.74 -78.28 -54.56
CA ARG A 533 31.48 -78.80 -55.09
C ARG A 533 30.45 -78.86 -53.97
N SER A 534 29.18 -78.58 -54.28
CA SER A 534 28.09 -78.80 -53.32
C SER A 534 27.91 -80.29 -53.06
N TYR A 535 27.79 -80.66 -51.78
CA TYR A 535 27.50 -82.03 -51.39
C TYR A 535 25.99 -82.27 -51.43
N SER A 536 25.55 -83.19 -52.31
CA SER A 536 24.16 -83.64 -52.43
C SER A 536 24.02 -85.15 -52.52
N VAL A 537 25.11 -85.85 -52.81
CA VAL A 537 25.21 -87.32 -52.91
C VAL A 537 26.54 -87.78 -52.33
N PRO A 538 26.66 -89.05 -51.89
CA PRO A 538 27.92 -89.59 -51.38
C PRO A 538 29.07 -89.41 -52.37
N ILE A 539 30.25 -89.11 -51.87
CA ILE A 539 31.43 -88.88 -52.70
C ILE A 539 32.02 -90.23 -53.10
N THR A 540 32.14 -90.49 -54.40
CA THR A 540 32.59 -91.78 -54.96
C THR A 540 33.61 -91.58 -56.08
N GLY A 541 34.15 -92.68 -56.62
CA GLY A 541 35.00 -92.65 -57.82
C GLY A 541 36.41 -92.12 -57.58
N PHE A 542 37.02 -92.45 -56.44
CA PHE A 542 38.36 -91.99 -56.12
C PHE A 542 39.42 -92.69 -56.99
N ALA A 543 40.39 -91.93 -57.50
CA ALA A 543 41.60 -92.49 -58.10
C ALA A 543 42.51 -93.11 -57.01
N THR A 544 43.36 -94.06 -57.37
CA THR A 544 44.36 -94.66 -56.46
C THR A 544 45.30 -93.61 -55.85
N GLY A 545 45.83 -93.89 -54.66
CA GLY A 545 46.80 -93.07 -53.93
C GLY A 545 46.17 -92.03 -53.01
N ALA A 546 47.01 -91.17 -52.43
CA ALA A 546 46.62 -90.22 -51.40
C ALA A 546 45.49 -89.27 -51.84
N LYS A 547 44.57 -89.00 -50.92
CA LYS A 547 43.44 -88.09 -51.08
C LYS A 547 43.36 -87.11 -49.92
N LEU A 548 43.21 -85.84 -50.26
CA LEU A 548 42.87 -84.76 -49.34
C LEU A 548 41.45 -84.29 -49.64
N LEU A 549 40.52 -84.61 -48.75
CA LEU A 549 39.14 -84.13 -48.80
C LEU A 549 39.01 -82.92 -47.88
N LYS A 550 38.74 -81.74 -48.47
CA LYS A 550 38.34 -80.56 -47.71
C LYS A 550 36.83 -80.47 -47.69
N ILE A 551 36.25 -80.27 -46.51
CA ILE A 551 34.82 -80.14 -46.29
C ILE A 551 34.57 -78.75 -45.71
N ILE A 552 33.61 -78.03 -46.25
CA ILE A 552 33.23 -76.68 -45.83
C ILE A 552 31.72 -76.72 -45.54
N ALA A 553 31.34 -76.61 -44.28
CA ALA A 553 29.93 -76.53 -43.88
C ALA A 553 29.59 -75.11 -43.45
N ALA A 554 28.44 -74.60 -43.91
CA ALA A 554 27.93 -73.29 -43.54
C ALA A 554 26.54 -73.40 -42.92
N ASP A 555 26.29 -72.62 -41.87
CA ASP A 555 24.97 -72.51 -41.23
C ASP A 555 24.08 -71.45 -41.94
N LYS A 556 22.85 -71.25 -41.46
CA LYS A 556 21.92 -70.23 -41.99
C LYS A 556 22.31 -68.79 -41.70
N LEU A 557 23.33 -68.57 -40.88
CA LEU A 557 23.87 -67.28 -40.50
C LEU A 557 25.20 -66.99 -41.21
N GLY A 558 25.65 -67.90 -42.08
CA GLY A 558 26.89 -67.78 -42.85
C GLY A 558 28.16 -68.04 -42.02
N ASN A 559 28.05 -68.60 -40.82
CA ASN A 559 29.21 -69.13 -40.09
C ASN A 559 29.68 -70.41 -40.79
N VAL A 560 31.00 -70.57 -40.92
CA VAL A 560 31.61 -71.64 -41.70
C VAL A 560 32.58 -72.43 -40.83
N THR A 561 32.48 -73.75 -40.92
CA THR A 561 33.49 -74.69 -40.40
C THR A 561 34.18 -75.36 -41.58
N GLU A 562 35.50 -75.47 -41.51
CA GLU A 562 36.29 -76.24 -42.48
C GLU A 562 36.93 -77.45 -41.79
N GLN A 563 36.92 -78.60 -42.46
CA GLN A 563 37.58 -79.81 -42.00
C GLN A 563 38.34 -80.46 -43.14
N GLU A 564 39.59 -80.85 -42.88
CA GLU A 564 40.38 -81.66 -43.81
C GLU A 564 40.42 -83.12 -43.34
N VAL A 565 40.20 -84.04 -44.27
CA VAL A 565 40.28 -85.48 -44.06
C VAL A 565 41.28 -86.05 -45.05
N LYS A 566 42.35 -86.66 -44.53
CA LYS A 566 43.36 -87.36 -45.34
C LYS A 566 43.12 -88.86 -45.29
N PHE A 567 43.12 -89.51 -46.44
CA PHE A 567 42.98 -90.95 -46.59
C PHE A 567 43.65 -91.42 -47.88
N ASP A 568 43.94 -92.71 -47.97
CA ASP A 568 44.55 -93.33 -49.16
C ASP A 568 43.59 -94.30 -49.83
N ILE A 569 43.70 -94.45 -51.15
CA ILE A 569 42.91 -95.40 -51.93
C ILE A 569 43.83 -96.48 -52.49
N SER A 570 43.62 -97.72 -52.07
CA SER A 570 44.28 -98.89 -52.65
C SER A 570 43.62 -99.28 -53.97
N ASP A 571 44.39 -99.97 -54.82
CA ASP A 571 43.87 -100.58 -56.04
C ASP A 571 42.79 -101.64 -55.77
#